data_AF-A0A3D4THF9-F1
#
_entry.id   AF-A0A3D4THF9-F1
#
_cell.length_a   1.000
_cell.length_b   1.000
_cell.length_c   1.000
_cell.angle_alpha   90.00
_cell.angle_beta   90.00
_cell.angle_gamma   90.00
#
_symmetry.space_group_name_H-M   'P 1'
#
loop_
_entity.id
_entity.type
_entity.pdbx_description
1 polymer ?
#
loop_
_entity_poly.entity_id
_entity_poly.type
_entity_poly.pdbx_seq_one_letter_code
_entity_poly.pdbx_strand_id
1 'polypeptide(L)' 'MSRAPQRLTDRKREAIVRAAVEEFRASGYEATSMDRIAEVAGVSKRTVYN' A
#
# COMPACT_ATOMS: atom_id res chain seq x y z
N MET A 1 -20.08 3.41 -20.28
CA MET A 1 -18.82 4.19 -20.23
C MET A 1 -17.69 3.23 -19.90
N SER A 2 -16.78 2.97 -20.84
CA SER A 2 -15.66 2.06 -20.61
C SER A 2 -14.59 2.76 -19.79
N ARG A 3 -14.46 2.41 -18.50
CA ARG A 3 -13.35 2.88 -17.65
C ARG A 3 -12.05 2.32 -18.24
N ALA A 4 -11.15 3.20 -18.66
CA ALA A 4 -9.84 2.81 -19.16
C ALA A 4 -9.14 1.90 -18.12
N PRO A 5 -8.39 0.88 -18.55
CA PRO A 5 -7.69 -0.01 -17.63
C PRO A 5 -6.79 0.81 -16.72
N GLN A 6 -7.01 0.65 -15.41
CA GLN A 6 -6.25 1.37 -14.39
C GLN A 6 -4.77 1.00 -14.51
N ARG A 7 -3.90 2.02 -14.52
CA ARG A 7 -2.46 1.84 -14.69
C ARG A 7 -1.91 1.00 -13.54
N LEU A 8 -0.86 0.22 -13.81
CA LEU A 8 -0.23 -0.62 -12.80
C LEU A 8 0.26 0.20 -11.59
N THR A 9 0.73 1.42 -11.83
CA THR A 9 1.14 2.39 -10.80
C THR A 9 -0.01 2.73 -9.86
N ASP A 10 -1.20 2.97 -10.41
CA ASP A 10 -2.38 3.35 -9.63
C ASP A 10 -2.84 2.17 -8.76
N ARG A 11 -2.79 0.95 -9.31
CA ARG A 11 -3.13 -0.28 -8.56
C ARG A 11 -2.16 -0.51 -7.39
N LYS A 12 -0.86 -0.31 -7.61
CA LYS A 12 0.16 -0.43 -6.56
C LYS A 12 -0.05 0.62 -5.47
N ARG A 13 -0.32 1.87 -5.86
CA ARG A 13 -0.61 2.96 -4.90
C ARG A 13 -1.84 2.63 -4.05
N GLU A 14 -2.91 2.13 -4.66
CA GLU A 14 -4.08 1.71 -3.91
C GLU A 14 -3.79 0.54 -2.95
N ALA A 15 -2.99 -0.44 -3.36
CA ALA A 15 -2.60 -1.56 -2.50
C ALA A 15 -1.81 -1.07 -1.28
N ILE A 16 -0.86 -0.15 -1.47
CA ILE A 16 -0.07 0.46 -0.39
C ILE A 16 -0.97 1.20 0.59
N VAL A 17 -1.91 2.01 0.09
CA VAL A 17 -2.84 2.77 0.96
C VAL A 17 -3.75 1.83 1.75
N ARG A 18 -4.29 0.78 1.13
CA ARG A 18 -5.11 -0.22 1.83
C ARG A 18 -4.32 -0.93 2.93
N ALA A 19 -3.13 -1.43 2.60
CA ALA A 19 -2.24 -2.08 3.56
C ALA A 19 -1.90 -1.17 4.74
N ALA A 20 -1.60 0.11 4.47
CA ALA A 20 -1.31 1.09 5.51
C ALA A 20 -2.52 1.30 6.44
N VAL A 21 -3.72 1.46 5.88
CA VAL A 21 -4.95 1.63 6.68
C VAL A 21 -5.20 0.42 7.58
N GLU A 22 -5.02 -0.80 7.05
CA GLU A 22 -5.21 -2.03 7.81
C GLU A 22 -4.16 -2.16 8.94
N GLU A 23 -2.89 -1.93 8.64
CA GLU A 23 -1.81 -2.01 9.63
C GLU A 23 -1.96 -0.94 10.72
N PHE A 24 -2.29 0.30 10.35
CA PHE A 24 -2.55 1.36 11.34
C PHE A 24 -3.75 1.04 12.24
N ARG A 25 -4.80 0.38 11.72
CA ARG A 25 -5.96 -0.04 12.52
C ARG A 25 -5.63 -1.20 13.45
N ALA A 26 -4.77 -2.12 13.02
CA ALA A 26 -4.41 -3.31 13.79
C ALA A 26 -3.35 -3.02 14.87
N SER A 27 -2.33 -2.25 14.50
CA SER A 27 -1.11 -2.07 15.31
C SER A 27 -1.02 -0.67 15.93
N GLY A 28 -1.81 0.30 15.48
CA GLY A 28 -1.67 1.71 15.85
C GLY A 28 -0.48 2.38 15.15
N TYR A 29 -0.37 3.70 15.29
CA TYR A 29 0.62 4.49 14.53
C TYR A 29 2.07 4.12 14.86
N GLU A 30 2.42 4.03 16.15
CA GLU A 30 3.81 3.83 16.57
C GLU A 30 4.35 2.43 16.26
N ALA A 31 3.51 1.39 16.32
CA ALA A 31 3.94 0.02 16.06
C ALA A 31 3.87 -0.36 14.57
N THR A 32 3.28 0.50 13.72
CA THR A 32 3.22 0.26 12.28
C THR A 32 4.60 0.47 11.64
N SER A 33 5.05 -0.50 10.84
CA SER A 33 6.30 -0.40 10.09
C SER A 33 6.06 -0.34 8.58
N MET A 34 6.88 0.45 7.89
CA MET A 34 6.83 0.55 6.43
C MET A 34 7.22 -0.75 5.73
N ASP A 35 8.04 -1.59 6.39
CA ASP A 35 8.38 -2.91 5.90
C ASP A 35 7.15 -3.81 5.84
N ARG A 36 6.33 -3.78 6.89
CA ARG A 36 5.09 -4.57 6.95
C ARG A 36 4.04 -4.07 5.96
N ILE A 37 3.92 -2.75 5.80
CA ILE A 37 3.04 -2.18 4.77
C ILE A 37 3.48 -2.65 3.36
N ALA A 38 4.78 -2.65 3.07
CA ALA A 38 5.30 -3.10 1.78
C ALA A 38 5.03 -4.60 1.54
N GLU A 39 5.25 -5.43 2.56
CA GLU A 39 4.97 -6.86 2.55
C GLU A 39 3.49 -7.14 2.25
N VAL A 40 2.57 -6.52 3.01
CA VAL A 40 1.11 -6.70 2.83
C VAL A 40 0.63 -6.18 1.48
N ALA A 41 1.19 -5.07 1.00
CA ALA A 41 0.86 -4.51 -0.31
C ALA A 41 1.50 -5.28 -1.49
N GLY A 42 2.38 -6.26 -1.24
CA GLY A 42 3.08 -7.02 -2.27
C GLY A 42 4.04 -6.18 -3.11
N VAL A 43 4.67 -5.18 -2.49
CA VAL A 43 5.61 -4.26 -3.17
C VAL A 43 6.95 -4.21 -2.44
N SER A 44 7.97 -3.69 -3.12
CA SER A 44 9.25 -3.41 -2.45
C SER A 44 9.14 -2.19 -1.54
N LYS A 45 9.93 -2.14 -0.46
CA LYS A 45 10.06 -0.94 0.39
C LYS A 45 10.37 0.32 -0.43
N ARG A 46 11.23 0.22 -1.46
CA ARG A 46 11.53 1.34 -2.37
C ARG A 46 10.27 1.87 -3.07
N THR A 47 9.34 1.00 -3.44
CA THR A 47 8.07 1.38 -4.08
C THR A 47 7.14 2.17 -3.15
N VAL A 48 7.27 2.00 -1.83
CA VAL A 48 6.50 2.79 -0.86
C VAL A 48 6.97 4.26 -0.83
N TYR A 49 8.24 4.51 -1.13
CA TYR A 49 8.86 5.85 -1.09
C TYR A 49 9.02 6.54 -2.45
N ASN A 50 8.63 5.88 -3.55
CA ASN A 50 8.63 6.45 -4.90
C ASN A 50 7.24 6.95 -5.28
#